data_AF-A0AAV4EE90-F1
#
_entry.id   AF-A0AAV4EE90-F1
#
_cell.length_a   1.000
_cell.length_b   1.000
_cell.length_c   1.000
_cell.angle_alpha   90.00
_cell.angle_beta   90.00
_cell.angle_gamma   90.00
#
_symmetry.space_group_name_H-M   'P 1'
#
loop_
_entity.id
_entity.type
_entity.pdbx_description
1 polymer ?
#
loop_
_entity_poly.entity_id
_entity_poly.type
_entity_poly.pdbx_seq_one_letter_code
_entity_poly.pdbx_strand_id
1 'polypeptide(L)'
;MTQSSCEVSPKKDAGRDSRVHHRIMYEDKQEALPNLSKLAQHADNVESIEAKINKYTRKWLGIPPGLSDVAMYCRKAKLKLQMKSIFEEYKCGKVRLVIMLEDSDDPVVKTVQPSTKTGRKWKVAEAIDEAKECLKMKEVIGQTQTDRKGLGSSSVKWWSRTEGKEKRGMIIDEVRQKKKDFRRIQRQSSKVIGRSGKLQSRDP
;
A
#
# COMPACT_ATOMS: atom_id res chain seq x y z
N MET A 1 11.54 42.97 -76.16
CA MET A 1 11.42 41.55 -75.76
C MET A 1 11.64 41.47 -74.27
N THR A 2 10.53 41.45 -73.54
CA THR A 2 10.41 41.27 -72.10
C THR A 2 10.15 39.78 -71.84
N GLN A 3 10.96 39.14 -71.01
CA GLN A 3 10.69 37.84 -70.41
C GLN A 3 11.07 37.96 -68.91
N SER A 4 10.13 37.74 -67.98
CA SER A 4 9.72 36.43 -67.42
C SER A 4 10.81 35.91 -66.47
N SER A 5 10.61 35.58 -65.19
CA SER A 5 9.45 35.08 -64.45
C SER A 5 9.72 35.16 -62.94
N CYS A 6 8.65 35.37 -62.18
CA CYS A 6 8.27 34.70 -60.92
C CYS A 6 9.30 34.54 -59.78
N GLU A 7 9.17 35.39 -58.76
CA GLU A 7 9.37 34.97 -57.36
C GLU A 7 8.02 35.01 -56.63
N VAL A 8 7.57 33.84 -56.16
CA VAL A 8 6.46 33.67 -55.23
C VAL A 8 7.02 33.03 -53.97
N SER A 9 6.84 33.69 -52.83
CA SER A 9 6.47 33.13 -51.49
C SER A 9 7.10 33.95 -50.34
N PRO A 10 6.64 33.80 -49.08
CA PRO A 10 5.25 33.88 -48.63
C PRO A 10 5.12 34.83 -47.41
N LYS A 11 3.86 34.99 -46.98
CA LYS A 11 3.34 35.91 -45.96
C LYS A 11 4.10 35.83 -44.62
N LYS A 12 4.29 37.02 -44.02
CA LYS A 12 4.75 37.21 -42.64
C LYS A 12 3.75 36.57 -41.69
N ASP A 13 4.08 35.40 -41.15
CA ASP A 13 3.30 34.79 -40.09
C ASP A 13 3.53 35.53 -38.77
N ALA A 14 2.39 35.93 -38.20
CA ALA A 14 2.25 36.66 -36.96
C ALA A 14 2.99 36.00 -35.80
N GLY A 15 3.60 36.83 -34.96
CA GLY A 15 4.22 36.44 -33.71
C GLY A 15 3.27 35.57 -32.89
N ARG A 16 3.59 34.29 -32.81
CA ARG A 16 2.89 33.32 -31.98
C ARG A 16 3.37 33.53 -30.55
N ASP A 17 2.59 34.32 -29.81
CA ASP A 17 2.84 34.74 -28.43
C ASP A 17 3.04 33.51 -27.52
N SER A 18 4.29 33.24 -27.16
CA SER A 18 4.71 32.13 -26.30
C SER A 18 4.11 32.21 -24.89
N ARG A 19 3.61 33.39 -24.49
CA ARG A 19 2.96 33.61 -23.20
C ARG A 19 1.54 33.05 -23.15
N VAL A 20 0.86 32.95 -24.29
CA VAL A 20 -0.48 32.36 -24.40
C VAL A 20 -0.43 30.83 -24.35
N HIS A 21 0.58 30.22 -24.98
CA HIS A 21 0.76 28.76 -24.92
C HIS A 21 1.06 28.24 -23.51
N HIS A 22 1.78 29.00 -22.68
CA HIS A 22 2.06 28.61 -21.30
C HIS A 22 0.86 28.84 -20.36
N ARG A 23 -0.12 29.66 -20.73
CA ARG A 23 -1.34 29.89 -19.96
C ARG A 23 -2.45 28.89 -20.28
N ILE A 24 -2.60 28.53 -21.56
CA ILE A 24 -3.59 27.52 -22.00
C ILE A 24 -3.26 26.13 -21.43
N MET A 25 -1.98 25.77 -21.31
CA MET A 25 -1.57 24.47 -20.74
C MET A 25 -1.78 24.34 -19.22
N TYR A 26 -2.01 25.45 -18.51
CA TYR A 26 -2.22 25.47 -17.07
C TYR A 26 -3.68 25.73 -16.65
N GLU A 27 -4.48 26.41 -17.48
CA GLU A 27 -5.88 26.70 -17.15
C GLU A 27 -6.86 25.60 -17.62
N ASP A 28 -6.49 24.77 -18.61
CA ASP A 28 -7.28 23.58 -19.00
C ASP A 28 -7.23 22.41 -18.00
N LYS A 29 -6.48 22.54 -16.90
CA LYS A 29 -6.42 21.53 -15.83
C LYS A 29 -7.47 21.73 -14.73
N GLN A 30 -8.27 22.79 -14.77
CA GLN A 30 -9.20 23.12 -13.68
C GLN A 30 -10.69 22.95 -13.99
N GLU A 31 -11.08 22.64 -15.23
CA GLU A 31 -12.47 22.35 -15.53
C GLU A 31 -12.73 20.84 -15.75
N ALA A 32 -13.73 20.34 -15.01
CA ALA A 32 -14.33 19.01 -15.02
C ALA A 32 -13.66 17.89 -14.19
N LEU A 33 -13.93 17.88 -12.87
CA LEU A 33 -14.20 16.62 -12.15
C LEU A 33 -15.32 16.77 -11.10
N PRO A 34 -16.60 16.73 -11.48
CA PRO A 34 -17.64 16.33 -10.54
C PRO A 34 -17.45 14.83 -10.30
N ASN A 35 -16.89 14.42 -9.15
CA ASN A 35 -16.95 13.08 -8.51
C ASN A 35 -15.73 12.79 -7.60
N LEU A 36 -15.33 13.75 -6.74
CA LEU A 36 -14.32 13.48 -5.70
C LEU A 36 -14.73 12.31 -4.77
N SER A 37 -16.03 12.08 -4.60
CA SER A 37 -16.58 10.97 -3.82
C SER A 37 -16.41 9.59 -4.46
N LYS A 38 -16.26 9.48 -5.80
CA LYS A 38 -16.09 8.19 -6.50
C LYS A 38 -14.63 7.73 -6.55
N LEU A 39 -13.67 8.65 -6.52
CA LEU A 39 -12.24 8.32 -6.60
C LEU A 39 -11.67 7.78 -5.27
N ALA A 40 -12.27 8.14 -4.13
CA ALA A 40 -11.86 7.73 -2.80
C ALA A 40 -12.32 6.31 -2.38
N GLN A 41 -13.08 5.60 -3.21
CA GLN A 41 -13.83 4.41 -2.77
C GLN A 41 -13.02 3.11 -2.73
N HIS A 42 -11.82 3.06 -3.32
CA HIS A 42 -11.17 1.77 -3.58
C HIS A 42 -10.80 0.99 -2.31
N ALA A 43 -10.25 1.65 -1.28
CA ALA A 43 -9.92 0.97 -0.02
C ALA A 43 -11.19 0.63 0.80
N ASP A 44 -12.17 1.54 0.82
CA ASP A 44 -13.44 1.35 1.53
C ASP A 44 -14.28 0.22 0.91
N ASN A 45 -14.23 0.09 -0.42
CA ASN A 45 -14.89 -1.01 -1.15
C ASN A 45 -14.27 -2.36 -0.79
N VAL A 46 -12.94 -2.45 -0.73
CA VAL A 46 -12.25 -3.70 -0.36
C VAL A 46 -12.59 -4.11 1.08
N GLU A 47 -12.63 -3.16 2.02
CA GLU A 47 -13.08 -3.43 3.40
C GLU A 47 -14.52 -3.94 3.42
N SER A 48 -15.43 -3.35 2.63
CA SER A 48 -16.83 -3.79 2.56
C SER A 48 -16.99 -5.20 1.97
N ILE A 49 -16.16 -5.56 0.99
CA ILE A 49 -16.12 -6.89 0.38
C ILE A 49 -15.63 -7.91 1.42
N GLU A 50 -14.53 -7.60 2.12
CA GLU A 50 -14.00 -8.47 3.16
C GLU A 50 -15.02 -8.67 4.30
N ALA A 51 -15.73 -7.62 4.71
CA ALA A 51 -16.80 -7.73 5.72
C ALA A 51 -17.94 -8.66 5.29
N LYS A 52 -18.37 -8.59 4.02
CA LYS A 52 -19.38 -9.50 3.46
C LYS A 52 -18.87 -10.94 3.47
N ILE A 53 -17.65 -11.16 2.97
CA ILE A 53 -17.03 -12.49 2.94
C ILE A 53 -16.93 -13.05 4.36
N ASN A 54 -16.43 -12.28 5.33
CA ASN A 54 -16.35 -12.69 6.73
C ASN A 54 -17.70 -13.11 7.29
N LYS A 55 -18.77 -12.35 6.99
CA LYS A 55 -20.13 -12.68 7.44
C LYS A 55 -20.57 -14.05 6.91
N TYR A 56 -20.37 -14.33 5.62
CA TYR A 56 -20.74 -15.60 5.02
C TYR A 56 -19.84 -16.74 5.50
N THR A 57 -18.52 -16.53 5.58
CA THR A 57 -17.57 -17.52 6.09
C THR A 57 -17.88 -17.89 7.54
N ARG A 58 -18.23 -16.93 8.40
CA ARG A 58 -18.60 -17.20 9.79
C ARG A 58 -19.87 -18.02 9.91
N LYS A 59 -20.89 -17.69 9.12
CA LYS A 59 -22.13 -18.48 9.04
C LYS A 59 -21.85 -19.90 8.57
N TRP A 60 -21.00 -20.05 7.55
CA TRP A 60 -20.66 -21.35 6.97
C TRP A 60 -19.86 -22.23 7.94
N LEU A 61 -18.93 -21.65 8.70
CA LEU A 61 -18.10 -22.36 9.66
C LEU A 61 -18.73 -22.48 11.07
N GLY A 62 -19.94 -21.97 11.28
CA GLY A 62 -20.58 -21.95 12.61
C GLY A 62 -19.85 -21.10 13.65
N ILE A 63 -19.08 -20.10 13.21
CA ILE A 63 -18.27 -19.25 14.08
C ILE A 63 -19.16 -18.21 14.76
N PRO A 64 -19.06 -18.00 16.09
CA PRO A 64 -19.85 -17.02 16.78
C PRO A 64 -19.53 -15.59 16.29
N PRO A 65 -20.53 -14.69 16.24
CA PRO A 65 -20.33 -13.31 15.80
C PRO A 65 -19.35 -12.53 16.70
N GLY A 66 -19.20 -12.93 17.96
CA GLY A 66 -18.25 -12.33 18.91
C GLY A 66 -16.78 -12.69 18.69
N LEU A 67 -16.46 -13.65 17.81
CA LEU A 67 -15.06 -13.90 17.44
C LEU A 67 -14.53 -12.71 16.63
N SER A 68 -13.35 -12.18 16.92
CA SER A 68 -12.79 -11.07 16.12
C SER A 68 -12.27 -11.54 14.76
N ASP A 69 -12.35 -10.68 13.73
CA ASP A 69 -11.74 -10.95 12.41
C ASP A 69 -10.22 -11.19 12.53
N VAL A 70 -9.61 -10.55 13.52
CA VAL A 70 -8.20 -10.76 13.89
C VAL A 70 -7.92 -12.24 14.19
N ALA A 71 -8.84 -12.94 14.85
CA ALA A 71 -8.68 -14.37 15.17
C ALA A 71 -8.82 -15.26 13.93
N MET A 72 -9.69 -14.91 12.98
CA MET A 72 -9.87 -15.67 11.72
C MET A 72 -8.62 -15.64 10.85
N TYR A 73 -7.99 -14.47 10.71
CA TYR A 73 -6.82 -14.29 9.83
C TYR A 73 -5.47 -14.49 10.51
N CYS A 74 -5.45 -14.91 11.77
CA CYS A 74 -4.21 -15.08 12.51
C CYS A 74 -3.56 -16.44 12.21
N ARG A 75 -2.36 -16.43 11.62
CA ARG A 75 -1.57 -17.66 11.38
C ARG A 75 -1.10 -18.36 12.66
N LYS A 76 -1.11 -17.67 13.81
CA LYS A 76 -0.68 -18.18 15.11
C LYS A 76 -1.86 -18.47 16.06
N ALA A 77 -3.11 -18.41 15.59
CA ALA A 77 -4.26 -18.82 16.37
C ALA A 77 -4.36 -20.36 16.45
N LYS A 78 -5.14 -20.87 17.40
CA LYS A 78 -5.45 -22.30 17.50
C LYS A 78 -6.20 -22.78 16.24
N LEU A 79 -7.12 -21.95 15.75
CA LEU A 79 -7.79 -22.13 14.46
C LEU A 79 -6.90 -21.53 13.36
N LYS A 80 -6.06 -22.36 12.75
CA LYS A 80 -5.24 -21.98 11.60
C LYS A 80 -6.06 -22.13 10.33
N LEU A 81 -6.93 -21.17 10.05
CA LEU A 81 -7.56 -21.11 8.74
C LEU A 81 -6.51 -20.64 7.73
N GLN A 82 -6.42 -21.32 6.57
CA GLN A 82 -5.55 -20.91 5.47
C GLN A 82 -6.14 -19.69 4.72
N MET A 83 -6.74 -18.75 5.46
CA MET A 83 -7.36 -17.56 4.90
C MET A 83 -6.47 -16.36 5.15
N LYS A 84 -6.21 -15.61 4.09
CA LYS A 84 -5.54 -14.31 4.17
C LYS A 84 -6.60 -13.22 4.01
N SER A 85 -6.38 -12.11 4.68
CA SER A 85 -7.23 -10.93 4.55
C SER A 85 -7.05 -10.34 3.15
N ILE A 86 -8.16 -10.10 2.46
CA ILE A 86 -8.15 -9.53 1.10
C ILE A 86 -7.59 -8.11 1.15
N PHE A 87 -7.92 -7.35 2.19
CA PHE A 87 -7.40 -6.01 2.41
C PHE A 87 -5.88 -6.01 2.59
N GLU A 88 -5.30 -7.03 3.23
CA GLU A 88 -3.84 -7.17 3.33
C GLU A 88 -3.18 -7.39 1.98
N GLU A 89 -3.71 -8.31 1.19
CA GLU A 89 -3.16 -8.59 -0.14
C GLU A 89 -3.39 -7.41 -1.10
N TYR A 90 -4.51 -6.68 -0.96
CA TYR A 90 -4.75 -5.43 -1.68
C TYR A 90 -3.67 -4.39 -1.39
N LYS A 91 -3.33 -4.17 -0.11
CA LYS A 91 -2.26 -3.23 0.27
C LYS A 91 -0.91 -3.65 -0.28
N CYS A 92 -0.56 -4.92 -0.11
CA CYS A 92 0.69 -5.48 -0.64
C CYS A 92 0.76 -5.35 -2.17
N GLY A 93 -0.36 -5.62 -2.86
CA GLY A 93 -0.46 -5.49 -4.31
C GLY A 93 -0.30 -4.06 -4.80
N LYS A 94 -0.92 -3.09 -4.11
CA LYS A 94 -0.76 -1.65 -4.42
C LYS A 94 0.66 -1.17 -4.21
N VAL A 95 1.29 -1.53 -3.08
CA VAL A 95 2.70 -1.23 -2.81
C VAL A 95 3.61 -1.86 -3.87
N ARG A 96 3.38 -3.13 -4.19
CA ARG A 96 4.11 -3.83 -5.24
C ARG A 96 4.01 -3.12 -6.57
N LEU A 97 2.81 -2.67 -6.95
CA LEU A 97 2.58 -1.93 -8.20
C LEU A 97 3.39 -0.63 -8.23
N VAL A 98 3.31 0.19 -7.19
CA VAL A 98 4.04 1.47 -7.13
C VAL A 98 5.54 1.24 -7.27
N ILE A 99 6.11 0.33 -6.47
CA ILE A 99 7.56 0.06 -6.52
C ILE A 99 7.95 -0.53 -7.88
N MET A 100 7.11 -1.35 -8.51
CA MET A 100 7.38 -1.87 -9.86
C MET A 100 7.43 -0.78 -10.92
N LEU A 101 6.62 0.27 -10.78
CA LEU A 101 6.62 1.42 -11.69
C LEU A 101 7.84 2.32 -11.42
N GLU A 102 8.24 2.49 -10.16
CA GLU A 102 9.45 3.22 -9.77
C GLU A 102 10.75 2.52 -10.24
N ASP A 103 10.80 1.19 -10.11
CA ASP A 103 11.92 0.33 -10.51
C ASP A 103 11.92 -0.01 -12.01
N SER A 104 11.00 0.54 -12.82
CA SER A 104 10.89 0.17 -14.23
C SER A 104 12.13 0.62 -15.02
N ASP A 105 12.60 -0.26 -15.93
CA ASP A 105 13.70 0.04 -16.85
C ASP A 105 13.27 1.07 -17.93
N ASP A 106 11.98 1.19 -18.20
CA ASP A 106 11.43 2.13 -19.18
C ASP A 106 11.40 3.57 -18.60
N PRO A 107 12.16 4.53 -19.18
CA PRO A 107 12.21 5.89 -18.68
C PRO A 107 10.87 6.62 -18.78
N VAL A 108 10.00 6.26 -19.73
CA VAL A 108 8.68 6.88 -19.89
C VAL A 108 7.78 6.46 -18.73
N VAL A 109 7.75 5.17 -18.42
CA VAL A 109 6.97 4.62 -17.29
C VAL A 109 7.45 5.21 -15.97
N LYS A 110 8.76 5.31 -15.79
CA LYS A 110 9.38 5.89 -14.60
C LYS A 110 9.11 7.39 -14.45
N THR A 111 8.94 8.12 -15.55
CA THR A 111 8.64 9.56 -15.52
C THR A 111 7.16 9.83 -15.27
N VAL A 112 6.27 9.06 -15.92
CA VAL A 112 4.83 9.29 -15.84
C VAL A 112 4.26 8.87 -14.48
N GLN A 113 4.79 7.80 -13.86
CA GLN A 113 4.39 7.27 -12.55
C GLN A 113 2.90 7.51 -12.22
N PRO A 114 1.98 6.72 -12.81
CA PRO A 114 0.56 6.97 -12.67
C PRO A 114 0.15 6.95 -11.19
N SER A 115 -0.51 8.02 -10.76
CA SER A 115 -1.01 8.13 -9.39
C SER A 115 -1.92 6.95 -9.06
N THR A 116 -1.50 6.11 -8.11
CA THR A 116 -2.32 4.97 -7.71
C THR A 116 -3.53 5.46 -6.93
N LYS A 117 -4.71 5.26 -7.52
CA LYS A 117 -5.98 5.49 -6.82
C LYS A 117 -6.06 4.55 -5.61
N THR A 118 -5.86 5.12 -4.43
CA THR A 118 -6.13 4.49 -3.13
C THR A 118 -7.17 5.30 -2.38
N GLY A 119 -7.90 4.67 -1.46
CA GLY A 119 -8.99 5.34 -0.77
C GLY A 119 -8.52 6.39 0.25
N ARG A 120 -9.46 7.09 0.87
CA ARG A 120 -9.16 8.18 1.84
C ARG A 120 -8.39 7.69 3.07
N LYS A 121 -8.72 6.48 3.56
CA LYS A 121 -8.18 5.93 4.81
C LYS A 121 -6.72 5.48 4.74
N TRP A 122 -6.19 5.25 3.54
CA TRP A 122 -4.86 4.66 3.39
C TRP A 122 -4.19 5.14 2.12
N LYS A 123 -2.98 5.69 2.28
CA LYS A 123 -2.12 6.15 1.21
C LYS A 123 -0.93 5.22 1.05
N VAL A 124 -0.58 4.91 -0.20
CA VAL A 124 0.50 3.97 -0.51
C VAL A 124 1.87 4.57 -0.26
N ALA A 125 2.08 5.85 -0.62
CA ALA A 125 3.36 6.54 -0.42
C ALA A 125 3.78 6.53 1.06
N GLU A 126 2.89 6.96 1.95
CA GLU A 126 3.14 6.94 3.40
C GLU A 126 3.49 5.54 3.92
N ALA A 127 2.81 4.51 3.42
CA ALA A 127 3.08 3.12 3.82
C ALA A 127 4.42 2.59 3.29
N ILE A 128 4.86 3.05 2.11
CA ILE A 128 6.17 2.71 1.54
C ILE A 128 7.28 3.40 2.34
N ASP A 129 7.13 4.68 2.64
CA ASP A 129 8.13 5.44 3.37
C ASP A 129 8.31 4.91 4.79
N GLU A 130 7.20 4.65 5.48
CA GLU A 130 7.22 4.02 6.80
C GLU A 130 7.87 2.63 6.77
N ALA A 131 7.64 1.84 5.72
CA ALA A 131 8.30 0.55 5.55
C ALA A 131 9.80 0.69 5.29
N LYS A 132 10.22 1.65 4.46
CA LYS A 132 11.64 1.97 4.21
C LYS A 132 12.33 2.39 5.51
N GLU A 133 11.69 3.23 6.33
CA GLU A 133 12.20 3.65 7.63
C GLU A 133 12.33 2.48 8.62
N CYS A 134 11.33 1.60 8.68
CA CYS A 134 11.39 0.39 9.50
C CYS A 134 12.54 -0.53 9.08
N LEU A 135 12.79 -0.68 7.76
CA LEU A 135 13.90 -1.49 7.25
C LEU A 135 15.26 -0.88 7.58
N LYS A 136 15.41 0.45 7.44
CA LYS A 136 16.62 1.17 7.89
C LYS A 136 16.84 1.00 9.39
N MET A 137 15.79 1.12 10.19
CA MET A 137 15.87 0.94 11.64
C MET A 137 16.29 -0.50 12.01
N LYS A 138 15.75 -1.52 11.33
CA LYS A 138 16.16 -2.92 11.52
C LYS A 138 17.61 -3.16 11.17
N GLU A 139 18.13 -2.45 10.17
CA GLU A 139 19.53 -2.50 9.81
C GLU A 139 20.43 -1.89 10.90
N VAL A 140 20.03 -0.76 11.50
CA VAL A 140 20.75 -0.13 12.62
C VAL A 140 20.75 -1.01 13.87
N ILE A 141 19.60 -1.60 14.21
CA ILE A 141 19.48 -2.53 15.35
C ILE A 141 20.34 -3.79 15.14
N GLY A 142 20.53 -4.19 13.89
CA GLY A 142 21.25 -5.38 13.53
C GLY A 142 20.45 -6.67 13.78
N GLN A 143 21.16 -7.80 13.80
CA GLN A 143 20.53 -9.12 13.92
C GLN A 143 20.09 -9.37 15.37
N THR A 144 18.79 -9.28 15.62
CA THR A 144 18.21 -9.65 16.91
C THR A 144 18.04 -11.16 17.04
N GLN A 145 18.28 -11.71 18.23
CA GLN A 145 17.95 -13.10 18.52
C GLN A 145 16.43 -13.33 18.38
N THR A 146 16.05 -14.20 17.46
CA THR A 146 14.68 -14.69 17.35
C THR A 146 14.55 -16.03 18.06
N ASP A 147 13.62 -16.13 19.01
CA ASP A 147 13.33 -17.35 19.77
C ASP A 147 14.57 -17.89 20.53
N ARG A 148 14.61 -19.21 20.76
CA ARG A 148 15.72 -19.91 21.44
C ARG A 148 16.79 -20.44 20.47
N LYS A 149 16.92 -19.84 19.29
CA LYS A 149 17.82 -20.33 18.23
C LYS A 149 19.26 -19.84 18.36
N GLY A 150 19.54 -18.91 19.27
CA GLY A 150 20.87 -18.29 19.40
C GLY A 150 21.20 -17.27 18.30
N LEU A 151 22.23 -16.46 18.56
CA LEU A 151 22.78 -15.49 17.60
C LEU A 151 23.44 -16.22 16.41
N GLY A 152 23.33 -15.66 15.21
CA GLY A 152 23.94 -16.24 13.99
C GLY A 152 23.17 -17.38 13.32
N SER A 153 22.03 -17.81 13.89
CA SER A 153 21.22 -18.91 13.36
C SER A 153 20.43 -18.57 12.08
N SER A 154 20.38 -17.30 11.68
CA SER A 154 19.65 -16.84 10.50
C SER A 154 20.54 -15.98 9.61
N SER A 155 20.46 -16.17 8.29
CA SER A 155 21.06 -15.26 7.33
C SER A 155 20.21 -14.00 7.23
N VAL A 156 20.78 -12.85 7.54
CA VAL A 156 20.10 -11.55 7.43
C VAL A 156 20.40 -10.91 6.08
N LYS A 157 19.34 -10.48 5.38
CA LYS A 157 19.46 -9.59 4.23
C LYS A 157 19.37 -8.15 4.71
N TRP A 158 20.33 -7.34 4.30
CA TRP A 158 20.42 -5.93 4.71
C TRP A 158 19.79 -5.01 3.68
N TRP A 159 19.09 -3.97 4.15
CA TRP A 159 18.38 -3.04 3.28
C TRP A 159 19.36 -2.25 2.38
N SER A 160 20.51 -1.81 2.91
CA SER A 160 21.53 -1.13 2.11
C SER A 160 22.15 -2.01 1.02
N ARG A 161 22.23 -3.32 1.23
CA ARG A 161 22.91 -4.28 0.35
C ARG A 161 21.98 -4.97 -0.66
N THR A 162 20.68 -4.64 -0.63
CA THR A 162 19.67 -5.26 -1.50
C THR A 162 19.20 -4.29 -2.57
N GLU A 163 19.00 -4.83 -3.77
CA GLU A 163 18.62 -4.07 -4.96
C GLU A 163 17.51 -4.76 -5.75
N GLY A 164 16.85 -3.99 -6.62
CA GLY A 164 15.81 -4.45 -7.53
C GLY A 164 14.69 -5.26 -6.85
N LYS A 165 14.44 -6.47 -7.38
CA LYS A 165 13.34 -7.34 -6.95
C LYS A 165 13.42 -7.73 -5.47
N GLU A 166 14.62 -7.90 -4.94
CA GLU A 166 14.80 -8.27 -3.53
C GLU A 166 14.40 -7.13 -2.60
N LYS A 167 14.85 -5.91 -2.93
CA LYS A 167 14.54 -4.69 -2.19
C LYS A 167 13.03 -4.44 -2.12
N ARG A 168 12.34 -4.62 -3.26
CA ARG A 168 10.88 -4.60 -3.35
C ARG A 168 10.22 -5.67 -2.47
N GLY A 169 10.77 -6.88 -2.48
CA GLY A 169 10.32 -7.98 -1.63
C GLY A 169 10.36 -7.61 -0.15
N MET A 170 11.47 -7.00 0.31
CA MET A 170 11.61 -6.55 1.70
C MET A 170 10.56 -5.51 2.08
N ILE A 171 10.28 -4.52 1.22
CA ILE A 171 9.23 -3.52 1.49
C ILE A 171 7.85 -4.18 1.60
N ILE A 172 7.50 -5.05 0.64
CA ILE A 172 6.20 -5.74 0.64
C ILE A 172 6.03 -6.59 1.90
N ASP A 173 7.08 -7.33 2.27
CA ASP A 173 7.06 -8.16 3.47
C ASP A 173 6.96 -7.31 4.74
N GLU A 174 7.58 -6.13 4.78
CA GLU A 174 7.47 -5.20 5.90
C GLU A 174 6.05 -4.65 6.06
N VAL A 175 5.45 -4.18 4.96
CA VAL A 175 4.05 -3.72 4.93
C VAL A 175 3.11 -4.83 5.41
N ARG A 176 3.36 -6.07 4.97
CA ARG A 176 2.60 -7.24 5.41
C ARG A 176 2.85 -7.56 6.89
N GLN A 177 4.06 -7.39 7.38
CA GLN A 177 4.45 -7.71 8.75
C GLN A 177 3.87 -6.72 9.75
N LYS A 178 3.90 -5.43 9.43
CA LYS A 178 3.30 -4.36 10.24
C LYS A 178 1.83 -4.64 10.58
N LYS A 179 1.06 -5.12 9.61
CA LYS A 179 -0.34 -5.51 9.85
C LYS A 179 -0.48 -6.76 10.72
N LYS A 180 0.41 -7.75 10.57
CA LYS A 180 0.45 -8.92 11.47
C LYS A 180 0.79 -8.53 12.90
N ASP A 181 1.71 -7.59 13.09
CA ASP A 181 2.10 -7.12 14.41
C ASP A 181 0.97 -6.29 15.06
N PHE A 182 0.27 -5.45 14.28
CA PHE A 182 -0.96 -4.81 14.76
C PHE A 182 -1.98 -5.83 15.28
N ARG A 183 -2.23 -6.92 14.54
CA ARG A 183 -3.10 -8.02 14.99
C ARG A 183 -2.58 -8.70 16.25
N ARG A 184 -1.26 -8.88 16.37
CA ARG A 184 -0.62 -9.48 17.55
C ARG A 184 -0.85 -8.62 18.79
N ILE A 185 -0.67 -7.30 18.67
CA ILE A 185 -0.88 -6.32 19.75
C ILE A 185 -2.36 -6.34 20.16
N GLN A 186 -3.29 -6.22 19.21
CA GLN A 186 -4.74 -6.26 19.47
C GLN A 186 -5.17 -7.55 20.21
N ARG A 187 -4.61 -8.70 19.83
CA ARG A 187 -4.86 -9.97 20.53
C ARG A 187 -4.28 -9.98 21.95
N GLN A 188 -3.10 -9.40 22.15
CA GLN A 188 -2.49 -9.31 23.49
C GLN A 188 -3.34 -8.43 24.41
N SER A 189 -3.79 -7.26 23.93
CA SER A 189 -4.66 -6.35 24.68
C SER A 189 -5.98 -7.00 25.09
N SER A 190 -6.64 -7.71 24.16
CA SER A 190 -7.89 -8.44 24.47
C SER A 190 -7.69 -9.62 25.45
N LYS A 191 -6.49 -10.23 25.49
CA LYS A 191 -6.15 -11.28 26.46
C LYS A 191 -5.90 -10.74 27.86
N VAL A 192 -5.44 -9.49 27.99
CA VAL A 192 -5.26 -8.81 29.29
C VAL A 192 -6.61 -8.51 29.93
N ILE A 193 -7.60 -8.03 29.15
CA ILE A 193 -8.96 -7.74 29.63
C ILE A 193 -9.69 -9.01 30.13
N GLY A 194 -9.46 -10.17 29.50
CA GLY A 194 -10.05 -11.44 29.95
C GLY A 194 -9.43 -12.04 31.21
N ARG A 195 -8.30 -11.52 31.70
CA ARG A 195 -7.65 -12.01 32.94
C ARG A 195 -8.08 -11.25 34.20
N SER A 196 -8.60 -10.03 34.08
CA SER A 196 -9.06 -9.23 35.21
C SER A 196 -10.48 -9.59 35.71
N GLY A 197 -11.18 -10.50 35.04
CA GLY A 197 -12.56 -10.91 35.39
C GLY A 197 -12.68 -12.19 36.24
N LYS A 198 -11.60 -12.68 36.85
CA LYS A 198 -11.62 -13.87 37.74
C LYS A 198 -11.04 -13.54 39.11
N LEU A 199 -11.70 -12.66 39.85
CA LEU A 199 -11.54 -12.46 41.29
C LEU A 199 -12.86 -11.85 41.77
N GLN A 200 -13.49 -12.46 42.77
CA GLN A 200 -14.90 -12.37 43.23
C GLN A 200 -15.72 -13.54 42.65
N SER A 201 -16.11 -14.57 43.39
CA SER A 201 -16.50 -14.64 44.81
C SER A 201 -16.17 -16.01 45.43
N ARG A 202 -15.33 -15.98 46.46
CA ARG A 202 -15.27 -16.89 47.62
C ARG A 202 -15.55 -15.91 48.79
N ASP A 203 -16.49 -16.05 49.72
CA ASP A 203 -17.09 -17.20 50.41
C ASP A 203 -18.56 -16.83 50.80
N PRO A 204 -19.28 -17.46 51.77
CA PRO A 204 -18.84 -17.86 53.13
C PRO A 204 -18.56 -19.35 53.33
#